data_AF-V3ZE24-F1
#
_entry.id   AF-V3ZE24-F1
#
_cell.length_a   1.000
_cell.length_b   1.000
_cell.length_c   1.000
_cell.angle_alpha   90.00
_cell.angle_beta   90.00
_cell.angle_gamma   90.00
#
_symmetry.space_group_name_H-M   'P 1'
#
loop_
_entity.id
_entity.type
_entity.pdbx_description
1 polymer ?
#
loop_
_entity_poly.entity_id
_entity_poly.type
_entity_poly.pdbx_seq_one_letter_code
_entity_poly.pdbx_strand_id
1 'polypeptide(L)'
;INRVVITIPKYQRAIITISKYQRAVITIPKYQRAIITISKYQRVVITIPKYQRAIITIAKYQRAVITIPKYQRAIITISKYQRVVITIPKYQRAVITIAKYQRAVITIPKYQRAVITIAKYQRAVIAISKYQRAVITIAKYQRAIITISKYQRAVIAISKYQRAVITIAKYQRASLIIQHFHFTLSKLK
;
A
#
# COMPACT_ATOMS: atom_id res chain seq x y z
N ILE A 1 -21.27 7.99 -20.98
CA ILE A 1 -21.10 6.89 -19.98
C ILE A 1 -19.74 6.25 -20.24
N ASN A 2 -18.74 6.36 -19.34
CA ASN A 2 -17.41 5.82 -19.61
C ASN A 2 -16.94 4.91 -18.45
N ARG A 3 -17.48 3.69 -18.40
CA ARG A 3 -17.16 2.65 -17.41
C ARG A 3 -16.58 1.43 -18.13
N VAL A 4 -15.56 0.81 -17.54
CA VAL A 4 -15.00 -0.46 -18.03
C VAL A 4 -15.06 -1.51 -16.92
N VAL A 5 -15.50 -2.72 -17.25
CA VAL A 5 -15.47 -3.90 -16.38
C VAL A 5 -14.65 -4.96 -17.10
N ILE A 6 -13.56 -5.40 -16.47
CA ILE A 6 -12.67 -6.42 -17.03
C ILE A 6 -12.62 -7.59 -16.07
N THR A 7 -13.09 -8.76 -16.54
CA THR A 7 -12.92 -10.04 -15.86
C THR A 7 -12.07 -10.94 -16.74
N ILE A 8 -10.93 -11.35 -16.22
CA ILE A 8 -9.97 -12.17 -16.97
C ILE A 8 -10.04 -13.60 -16.42
N PRO A 9 -10.22 -14.64 -17.25
CA PRO A 9 -10.16 -16.03 -16.79
C PRO A 9 -8.75 -16.43 -16.30
N LYS A 10 -8.55 -17.70 -15.92
CA LYS A 10 -7.27 -18.18 -15.37
C LYS A 10 -6.19 -18.20 -16.47
N TYR A 11 -5.09 -17.46 -16.28
CA TYR A 11 -3.93 -17.46 -17.18
C TYR A 11 -2.61 -17.64 -16.42
N GLN A 12 -1.57 -18.15 -17.10
CA GLN A 12 -0.23 -18.17 -16.51
C GLN A 12 0.37 -16.75 -16.41
N ARG A 13 0.20 -15.94 -17.46
CA ARG A 13 0.70 -14.57 -17.55
C ARG A 13 -0.37 -13.65 -18.12
N ALA A 14 -0.49 -12.45 -17.56
CA ALA A 14 -1.38 -11.41 -18.07
C ALA A 14 -0.70 -10.03 -18.05
N ILE A 15 -0.84 -9.27 -19.14
CA ILE A 15 -0.46 -7.86 -19.21
C ILE A 15 -1.71 -7.08 -19.56
N ILE A 16 -2.07 -6.11 -18.73
CA ILE A 16 -3.30 -5.34 -18.87
C ILE A 16 -2.94 -3.87 -18.81
N THR A 17 -3.26 -3.15 -19.87
CA THR A 17 -3.11 -1.69 -19.93
C THR A 17 -4.47 -1.07 -20.17
N ILE A 18 -4.88 -0.16 -19.29
CA ILE A 18 -6.14 0.54 -19.44
C ILE A 18 -5.89 2.04 -19.29
N SER A 19 -6.39 2.86 -20.23
CA SER A 19 -6.24 4.31 -20.19
C SER A 19 -7.57 5.04 -20.43
N LYS A 20 -7.78 6.17 -19.76
CA LYS A 20 -8.85 7.15 -20.01
C LYS A 20 -10.31 6.64 -19.86
N TYR A 21 -10.74 6.29 -18.64
CA TYR A 21 -12.18 6.13 -18.35
C TYR A 21 -12.60 6.86 -17.05
N GLN A 22 -13.89 7.07 -16.85
CA GLN A 22 -14.37 7.61 -15.57
C GLN A 22 -14.27 6.56 -14.47
N ARG A 23 -14.66 5.31 -14.74
CA ARG A 23 -14.63 4.22 -13.76
C ARG A 23 -14.08 2.92 -14.35
N ALA A 24 -13.26 2.21 -13.58
CA ALA A 24 -12.78 0.86 -13.92
C ALA A 24 -12.99 -0.11 -12.77
N VAL A 25 -13.49 -1.30 -13.08
CA VAL A 25 -13.53 -2.47 -12.18
C VAL A 25 -12.76 -3.61 -12.84
N ILE A 26 -11.74 -4.12 -12.18
CA ILE A 26 -10.87 -5.17 -12.70
C ILE A 26 -10.83 -6.32 -11.70
N THR A 27 -11.24 -7.50 -12.14
CA THR A 27 -11.20 -8.72 -11.35
C THR A 27 -10.33 -9.76 -12.06
N ILE A 28 -9.30 -10.26 -11.37
CA ILE A 28 -8.38 -11.25 -11.93
C ILE A 28 -8.21 -12.39 -10.93
N PRO A 29 -8.89 -13.53 -11.11
CA PRO A 29 -9.10 -14.55 -10.10
C PRO A 29 -7.85 -15.38 -9.75
N LYS A 30 -7.05 -15.83 -10.75
CA LYS A 30 -5.83 -16.65 -10.54
C LYS A 30 -4.80 -16.45 -11.66
N TYR A 31 -3.54 -16.17 -11.30
CA TYR A 31 -2.40 -16.16 -12.24
C TYR A 31 -1.04 -16.44 -11.59
N GLN A 32 -0.04 -16.85 -12.39
CA GLN A 32 1.35 -16.90 -11.89
C GLN A 32 1.97 -15.51 -11.92
N ARG A 33 1.83 -14.76 -13.02
CA ARG A 33 2.37 -13.39 -13.16
C ARG A 33 1.36 -12.43 -13.78
N ALA A 34 1.17 -11.25 -13.20
CA ALA A 34 0.42 -10.18 -13.86
C ALA A 34 1.12 -8.83 -13.77
N ILE A 35 0.99 -8.05 -14.83
CA ILE A 35 1.37 -6.64 -14.90
C ILE A 35 0.12 -5.85 -15.27
N ILE A 36 -0.25 -4.89 -14.41
CA ILE A 36 -1.45 -4.08 -14.58
C ILE A 36 -1.04 -2.61 -14.56
N THR A 37 -1.31 -1.90 -15.65
CA THR A 37 -1.05 -0.47 -15.77
C THR A 37 -2.34 0.28 -16.03
N ILE A 38 -2.65 1.24 -15.16
CA ILE A 38 -3.89 2.01 -15.21
C ILE A 38 -3.56 3.51 -15.15
N SER A 39 -4.03 4.28 -16.13
CA SER A 39 -3.78 5.73 -16.19
C SER A 39 -5.03 6.58 -16.50
N LYS A 40 -5.19 7.70 -15.77
CA LYS A 40 -6.23 8.73 -15.96
C LYS A 40 -7.67 8.24 -15.69
N TYR A 41 -8.09 8.21 -14.41
CA TYR A 41 -9.45 7.79 -14.01
C TYR A 41 -10.05 8.60 -12.86
N GLN A 42 -11.38 8.65 -12.72
CA GLN A 42 -11.98 9.14 -11.47
C GLN A 42 -11.99 8.05 -10.39
N ARG A 43 -12.41 6.82 -10.71
CA ARG A 43 -12.51 5.72 -9.75
C ARG A 43 -11.98 4.39 -10.29
N VAL A 44 -11.19 3.68 -9.51
CA VAL A 44 -10.63 2.37 -9.87
C VAL A 44 -10.84 1.39 -8.72
N VAL A 45 -11.33 0.19 -9.03
CA VAL A 45 -11.39 -0.95 -8.10
C VAL A 45 -10.65 -2.12 -8.73
N ILE A 46 -9.66 -2.66 -8.01
CA ILE A 46 -8.88 -3.82 -8.44
C ILE A 46 -8.97 -4.90 -7.37
N THR A 47 -9.43 -6.09 -7.78
CA THR A 47 -9.49 -7.27 -6.92
C THR A 47 -8.69 -8.40 -7.53
N ILE A 48 -7.71 -8.89 -6.77
CA ILE A 48 -6.81 -9.95 -7.22
C ILE A 48 -6.67 -11.05 -6.15
N PRO A 49 -7.49 -12.11 -6.19
CA PRO A 49 -7.61 -13.11 -5.14
C PRO A 49 -6.33 -13.94 -4.89
N LYS A 50 -5.67 -14.44 -5.95
CA LYS A 50 -4.53 -15.37 -5.82
C LYS A 50 -3.49 -15.19 -6.93
N TYR A 51 -2.22 -15.01 -6.56
CA TYR A 51 -1.11 -15.04 -7.51
C TYR A 51 0.27 -15.32 -6.92
N GLN A 52 1.25 -15.67 -7.77
CA GLN A 52 2.67 -15.73 -7.34
C GLN A 52 3.33 -14.35 -7.40
N ARG A 53 3.24 -13.63 -8.55
CA ARG A 53 3.82 -12.29 -8.72
C ARG A 53 2.84 -11.30 -9.36
N ALA A 54 2.71 -10.11 -8.79
CA ALA A 54 1.95 -9.02 -9.42
C ALA A 54 2.71 -7.70 -9.36
N ILE A 55 2.63 -6.95 -10.46
CA ILE A 55 3.06 -5.56 -10.56
C ILE A 55 1.84 -4.73 -10.93
N ILE A 56 1.48 -3.77 -10.09
CA ILE A 56 0.34 -2.88 -10.29
C ILE A 56 0.85 -1.46 -10.30
N THR A 57 0.65 -0.75 -11.41
CA THR A 57 1.00 0.66 -11.56
C THR A 57 -0.27 1.45 -11.84
N ILE A 58 -0.57 2.43 -10.98
CA ILE A 58 -1.74 3.30 -11.12
C ILE A 58 -1.32 4.77 -11.07
N ALA A 59 -1.73 5.56 -12.05
CA ALA A 59 -1.36 6.97 -12.16
C ALA A 59 -2.56 7.89 -12.46
N LYS A 60 -2.57 9.07 -11.84
CA LYS A 60 -3.50 10.20 -12.10
C LYS A 60 -4.97 9.82 -11.90
N TYR A 61 -5.44 9.79 -10.66
CA TYR A 61 -6.83 9.45 -10.37
C TYR A 61 -7.43 10.10 -9.11
N GLN A 62 -8.75 10.15 -8.97
CA GLN A 62 -9.37 10.68 -7.73
C GLN A 62 -9.41 9.62 -6.61
N ARG A 63 -9.94 8.42 -6.88
CA ARG A 63 -10.07 7.34 -5.88
C ARG A 63 -9.63 5.97 -6.41
N ALA A 64 -8.88 5.22 -5.62
CA ALA A 64 -8.59 3.81 -5.89
C ALA A 64 -8.79 2.92 -4.66
N VAL A 65 -9.31 1.72 -4.90
CA VAL A 65 -9.41 0.63 -3.93
C VAL A 65 -8.72 -0.58 -4.52
N ILE A 66 -7.72 -1.11 -3.81
CA ILE A 66 -6.95 -2.27 -4.24
C ILE A 66 -7.02 -3.33 -3.15
N THR A 67 -7.56 -4.49 -3.49
CA THR A 67 -7.70 -5.63 -2.58
C THR A 67 -6.93 -6.81 -3.12
N ILE A 68 -5.99 -7.30 -2.31
CA ILE A 68 -5.05 -8.34 -2.70
C ILE A 68 -4.95 -9.44 -1.63
N PRO A 69 -5.85 -10.45 -1.62
CA PRO A 69 -6.00 -11.43 -0.55
C PRO A 69 -4.80 -12.36 -0.28
N LYS A 70 -4.19 -12.97 -1.31
CA LYS A 70 -3.12 -13.98 -1.13
C LYS A 70 -2.07 -13.96 -2.25
N TYR A 71 -0.80 -13.78 -1.90
CA TYR A 71 0.30 -13.89 -2.87
C TYR A 71 1.71 -14.13 -2.30
N GLN A 72 2.67 -14.50 -3.17
CA GLN A 72 4.09 -14.57 -2.80
C GLN A 72 4.79 -13.21 -2.91
N ARG A 73 4.69 -12.51 -4.05
CA ARG A 73 5.32 -11.19 -4.25
C ARG A 73 4.39 -10.18 -4.91
N ALA A 74 4.28 -8.97 -4.34
CA ALA A 74 3.56 -7.86 -4.98
C ALA A 74 4.38 -6.58 -4.97
N ILE A 75 4.30 -5.84 -6.08
CA ILE A 75 4.80 -4.48 -6.22
C ILE A 75 3.61 -3.61 -6.61
N ILE A 76 3.31 -2.61 -5.79
CA ILE A 76 2.24 -1.65 -6.02
C ILE A 76 2.84 -0.27 -6.07
N THR A 77 2.70 0.40 -7.22
CA THR A 77 3.16 1.77 -7.43
C THR A 77 1.99 2.65 -7.75
N ILE A 78 1.82 3.70 -6.96
CA ILE A 78 0.69 4.61 -7.06
C ILE A 78 1.18 6.06 -7.07
N SER A 79 0.71 6.84 -8.04
CA SER A 79 1.10 8.24 -8.18
C SER A 79 -0.07 9.19 -8.47
N LYS A 80 -0.01 10.39 -7.86
CA LYS A 80 -0.90 11.54 -8.11
C LYS A 80 -2.39 11.21 -7.93
N TYR A 81 -2.87 11.24 -6.69
CA TYR A 81 -4.26 10.90 -6.41
C TYR A 81 -4.86 11.60 -5.18
N GLN A 82 -6.20 11.63 -5.04
CA GLN A 82 -6.83 12.20 -3.83
C GLN A 82 -6.95 11.17 -2.71
N ARG A 83 -7.51 9.98 -2.98
CA ARG A 83 -7.72 8.93 -1.96
C ARG A 83 -7.31 7.54 -2.46
N VAL A 84 -6.59 6.78 -1.61
CA VAL A 84 -6.30 5.37 -1.85
C VAL A 84 -6.62 4.53 -0.62
N VAL A 85 -7.15 3.34 -0.85
CA VAL A 85 -7.25 2.27 0.13
C VAL A 85 -6.57 1.02 -0.44
N ILE A 86 -5.61 0.48 0.31
CA ILE A 86 -4.91 -0.75 -0.05
C ILE A 86 -5.07 -1.75 1.09
N THR A 87 -5.66 -2.90 0.78
CA THR A 87 -5.84 -3.99 1.74
C THR A 87 -5.12 -5.23 1.25
N ILE A 88 -4.19 -5.71 2.08
CA ILE A 88 -3.32 -6.82 1.73
C ILE A 88 -3.25 -7.85 2.88
N PRO A 89 -4.18 -8.81 2.92
CA PRO A 89 -4.37 -9.73 4.05
C PRO A 89 -3.23 -10.70 4.35
N LYS A 90 -2.64 -11.37 3.34
CA LYS A 90 -1.62 -12.42 3.53
C LYS A 90 -0.60 -12.46 2.40
N TYR A 91 0.70 -12.29 2.73
CA TYR A 91 1.77 -12.41 1.72
C TYR A 91 3.17 -12.76 2.26
N GLN A 92 4.08 -13.19 1.38
CA GLN A 92 5.50 -13.32 1.73
C GLN A 92 6.26 -11.99 1.59
N ARG A 93 6.18 -11.32 0.44
CA ARG A 93 6.86 -10.03 0.20
C ARG A 93 5.98 -8.99 -0.48
N ALA A 94 5.91 -7.79 0.06
CA ALA A 94 5.24 -6.66 -0.58
C ALA A 94 6.13 -5.42 -0.62
N VAL A 95 6.09 -4.72 -1.75
CA VAL A 95 6.65 -3.38 -1.92
C VAL A 95 5.52 -2.46 -2.33
N ILE A 96 5.27 -1.42 -1.54
CA ILE A 96 4.22 -0.44 -1.78
C ILE A 96 4.87 0.94 -1.86
N THR A 97 4.73 1.59 -3.01
CA THR A 97 5.23 2.95 -3.22
C THR A 97 4.07 3.87 -3.57
N ILE A 98 3.93 4.94 -2.78
CA ILE A 98 2.82 5.87 -2.89
C ILE A 98 3.35 7.30 -2.89
N ALA A 99 3.03 8.07 -3.94
CA ALA A 99 3.52 9.43 -4.08
C ALA A 99 2.42 10.45 -4.44
N LYS A 100 2.53 11.65 -3.86
CA LYS A 100 1.72 12.85 -4.18
C LYS A 100 0.21 12.63 -3.99
N TYR A 101 -0.27 12.76 -2.76
CA TYR A 101 -1.68 12.47 -2.47
C TYR A 101 -2.30 13.20 -1.28
N GLN A 102 -3.63 13.22 -1.17
CA GLN A 102 -4.30 13.81 0.00
C GLN A 102 -4.46 12.80 1.14
N ARG A 103 -5.05 11.61 0.88
CA ARG A 103 -5.29 10.59 1.91
C ARG A 103 -4.93 9.18 1.47
N ALA A 104 -4.25 8.43 2.33
CA ALA A 104 -3.98 7.00 2.13
C ALA A 104 -4.32 6.18 3.37
N VAL A 105 -4.92 5.01 3.14
CA VAL A 105 -5.11 3.97 4.15
C VAL A 105 -4.47 2.67 3.63
N ILE A 106 -3.54 2.12 4.41
CA ILE A 106 -2.87 0.86 4.09
C ILE A 106 -3.05 -0.10 5.26
N THR A 107 -3.63 -1.27 4.98
CA THR A 107 -3.85 -2.31 5.98
C THR A 107 -3.18 -3.61 5.56
N ILE A 108 -2.27 -4.09 6.42
CA ILE A 108 -1.44 -5.26 6.19
C ILE A 108 -1.48 -6.13 7.48
N PRO A 109 -2.27 -7.21 7.52
CA PRO A 109 -2.46 -7.98 8.76
C PRO A 109 -1.51 -9.16 8.98
N LYS A 110 -0.93 -9.78 7.93
CA LYS A 110 0.00 -10.92 8.08
C LYS A 110 1.00 -10.99 6.93
N TYR A 111 2.30 -10.96 7.24
CA TYR A 111 3.34 -11.09 6.21
C TYR A 111 4.75 -11.47 6.71
N GLN A 112 5.66 -11.87 5.82
CA GLN A 112 7.07 -12.05 6.17
C GLN A 112 7.88 -10.75 6.03
N ARG A 113 7.83 -10.10 4.86
CA ARG A 113 8.57 -8.85 4.59
C ARG A 113 7.73 -7.78 3.89
N ALA A 114 7.72 -6.56 4.42
CA ALA A 114 7.08 -5.40 3.78
C ALA A 114 8.05 -4.23 3.66
N VAL A 115 8.02 -3.56 2.51
CA VAL A 115 8.63 -2.25 2.29
C VAL A 115 7.53 -1.30 1.87
N ILE A 116 7.34 -0.23 2.64
CA ILE A 116 6.31 0.77 2.38
C ILE A 116 6.99 2.13 2.29
N THR A 117 6.89 2.76 1.13
CA THR A 117 7.42 4.11 0.88
C THR A 117 6.29 5.06 0.55
N ILE A 118 6.20 6.14 1.31
CA ILE A 118 5.13 7.11 1.20
C ILE A 118 5.71 8.52 1.17
N ALA A 119 5.37 9.30 0.15
CA ALA A 119 5.92 10.65 -0.03
C ALA A 119 4.87 11.69 -0.43
N LYS A 120 5.04 12.92 0.10
CA LYS A 120 4.30 14.14 -0.27
C LYS A 120 2.78 14.00 -0.10
N TYR A 121 2.29 14.17 1.13
CA TYR A 121 0.87 13.96 1.41
C TYR A 121 0.27 14.75 2.57
N GLN A 122 -1.06 14.82 2.67
CA GLN A 122 -1.73 15.45 3.82
C GLN A 122 -1.95 14.48 4.98
N ARG A 123 -2.60 13.32 4.74
CA ARG A 123 -2.89 12.33 5.79
C ARG A 123 -2.59 10.89 5.38
N ALA A 124 -1.95 10.13 6.25
CA ALA A 124 -1.74 8.69 6.07
C ALA A 124 -2.14 7.91 7.33
N VAL A 125 -2.79 6.77 7.13
CA VAL A 125 -3.04 5.76 8.16
C VAL A 125 -2.45 4.44 7.68
N ILE A 126 -1.53 3.89 8.46
CA ILE A 126 -0.84 2.64 8.16
C ILE A 126 -1.03 1.69 9.33
N ALA A 127 -1.70 0.57 9.09
CA ALA A 127 -1.93 -0.47 10.08
C ALA A 127 -1.26 -1.76 9.64
N ILE A 128 -0.34 -2.23 10.48
CA ILE A 128 0.51 -3.38 10.20
C ILE A 128 0.48 -4.32 11.41
N SER A 129 0.16 -5.59 11.19
CA SER A 129 0.23 -6.61 12.24
C SER A 129 0.90 -7.91 11.80
N LYS A 130 1.45 -8.65 12.78
CA LYS A 130 1.97 -10.03 12.66
C LYS A 130 2.98 -10.24 11.53
N TYR A 131 4.25 -9.94 11.77
CA TYR A 131 5.28 -10.07 10.73
C TYR A 131 6.73 -10.32 11.20
N GLN A 132 7.61 -10.72 10.28
CA GLN A 132 9.05 -10.89 10.57
C GLN A 132 9.84 -9.58 10.39
N ARG A 133 9.75 -8.92 9.22
CA ARG A 133 10.49 -7.67 8.95
C ARG A 133 9.64 -6.60 8.25
N ALA A 134 9.69 -5.37 8.74
CA ALA A 134 9.08 -4.21 8.10
C ALA A 134 10.08 -3.08 7.92
N VAL A 135 10.05 -2.44 6.75
CA VAL A 135 10.70 -1.15 6.51
C VAL A 135 9.63 -0.16 6.05
N ILE A 136 9.48 0.94 6.78
CA ILE A 136 8.49 1.98 6.49
C ILE A 136 9.23 3.30 6.36
N THR A 137 9.15 3.93 5.19
CA THR A 137 9.73 5.24 4.94
C THR A 137 8.62 6.22 4.58
N ILE A 138 8.59 7.34 5.31
CA ILE A 138 7.56 8.35 5.17
C ILE A 138 8.19 9.74 5.13
N ALA A 139 7.84 10.53 4.12
CA ALA A 139 8.42 11.86 3.94
C ALA A 139 7.40 12.92 3.50
N LYS A 140 7.60 14.15 3.99
CA LYS A 140 6.90 15.39 3.56
C LYS A 140 5.38 15.31 3.74
N TYR A 141 4.90 15.51 4.97
CA TYR A 141 3.47 15.36 5.25
C TYR A 141 2.89 16.23 6.39
N GLN A 142 1.56 16.35 6.47
CA GLN A 142 0.91 17.04 7.59
C GLN A 142 0.63 16.10 8.77
N ARG A 143 -0.07 14.97 8.55
CA ARG A 143 -0.40 14.02 9.64
C ARG A 143 -0.16 12.56 9.23
N ALA A 144 0.42 11.78 10.13
CA ALA A 144 0.54 10.32 9.99
C ALA A 144 0.12 9.60 11.26
N ILE A 145 -0.61 8.49 11.09
CA ILE A 145 -0.88 7.51 12.14
C ILE A 145 -0.30 6.18 11.66
N ILE A 146 0.60 5.60 12.45
CA ILE A 146 1.27 4.35 12.13
C ILE A 146 1.10 3.41 13.32
N THR A 147 0.39 2.31 13.10
CA THR A 147 0.19 1.26 14.10
C THR A 147 0.87 -0.01 13.66
N ILE A 148 1.76 -0.51 14.51
CA ILE A 148 2.57 -1.68 14.23
C ILE A 148 2.53 -2.62 15.43
N SER A 149 2.15 -3.88 15.20
CA SER A 149 2.03 -4.87 16.29
C SER A 149 2.58 -6.25 15.92
N LYS A 150 3.14 -6.95 16.92
CA LYS A 150 3.54 -8.37 16.86
C LYS A 150 4.60 -8.66 15.78
N TYR A 151 5.88 -8.39 16.07
CA TYR A 151 6.93 -8.56 15.06
C TYR A 151 8.35 -8.87 15.55
N GLN A 152 9.23 -9.35 14.65
CA GLN A 152 10.65 -9.56 14.99
C GLN A 152 11.51 -8.31 14.79
N ARG A 153 11.47 -7.68 13.59
CA ARG A 153 12.25 -6.46 13.30
C ARG A 153 11.43 -5.39 12.57
N ALA A 154 11.52 -4.14 13.00
CA ALA A 154 10.97 -2.99 12.29
C ALA A 154 11.99 -1.87 12.16
N VAL A 155 12.07 -1.27 10.97
CA VAL A 155 12.77 -0.01 10.73
C VAL A 155 11.75 1.00 10.22
N ILE A 156 11.64 2.13 10.90
CA ILE A 156 10.71 3.19 10.56
C ILE A 156 11.52 4.48 10.40
N ALA A 157 11.50 5.07 9.21
CA ALA A 157 12.16 6.32 8.90
C ALA A 157 11.12 7.38 8.53
N ILE A 158 11.14 8.50 9.22
CA ILE A 158 10.12 9.55 9.08
C ILE A 158 10.81 10.90 9.02
N SER A 159 10.43 11.72 8.03
CA SER A 159 11.01 13.06 7.86
C SER A 159 9.99 14.11 7.39
N LYS A 160 10.24 15.36 7.79
CA LYS A 160 9.54 16.57 7.32
C LYS A 160 8.01 16.50 7.53
N TYR A 161 7.57 16.69 8.77
CA TYR A 161 6.16 16.57 9.14
C TYR A 161 5.65 17.61 10.14
N GLN A 162 4.31 17.75 10.24
CA GLN A 162 3.67 18.56 11.30
C GLN A 162 3.26 17.73 12.52
N ARG A 163 2.61 16.57 12.34
CA ARG A 163 2.24 15.66 13.43
C ARG A 163 2.39 14.19 13.04
N ALA A 164 2.95 13.39 13.93
CA ALA A 164 3.07 11.94 13.76
C ALA A 164 2.68 11.22 15.06
N VAL A 165 1.83 10.21 14.94
CA VAL A 165 1.51 9.25 16.01
C VAL A 165 2.00 7.88 15.58
N ILE A 166 2.90 7.30 16.37
CA ILE A 166 3.44 5.97 16.10
C ILE A 166 3.20 5.10 17.33
N THR A 167 2.48 4.01 17.11
CA THR A 167 2.25 2.98 18.13
C THR A 167 2.95 1.72 17.70
N ILE A 168 3.81 1.22 18.58
CA ILE A 168 4.63 0.03 18.35
C ILE A 168 4.48 -0.90 19.55
N ALA A 169 4.04 -2.14 19.31
CA ALA A 169 3.79 -3.11 20.38
C ALA A 169 4.26 -4.52 20.03
N LYS A 170 4.68 -5.29 21.05
CA LYS A 170 5.02 -6.72 20.99
C LYS A 170 6.11 -7.01 19.94
N TYR A 171 7.36 -6.68 20.25
CA TYR A 171 8.49 -6.79 19.31
C TYR A 171 9.79 -7.33 19.93
N GLN A 172 10.66 -7.89 19.07
CA GLN A 172 12.03 -8.23 19.46
C GLN A 172 13.01 -7.08 19.23
N ARG A 173 13.00 -6.44 18.05
CA ARG A 173 13.85 -5.27 17.76
C ARG A 173 13.10 -4.20 16.97
N ALA A 174 13.24 -2.94 17.35
CA ALA A 174 12.68 -1.79 16.66
C ALA A 174 13.76 -0.71 16.48
N SER A 175 13.83 -0.12 15.29
CA SER A 175 14.61 1.09 15.02
C SER A 175 13.69 2.16 14.46
N LEU A 176 13.76 3.35 15.06
CA LEU A 176 12.95 4.49 14.71
C LEU A 176 13.87 5.69 14.47
N ILE A 177 13.85 6.19 13.23
CA ILE A 177 14.63 7.34 12.79
C ILE A 177 13.66 8.47 12.47
N ILE A 178 13.81 9.59 13.16
CA ILE A 178 12.93 10.75 13.05
C ILE A 178 13.77 11.98 12.80
N GLN A 179 13.42 12.74 11.76
CA GLN A 179 14.03 14.03 11.46
C GLN A 179 12.95 15.13 11.38
N HIS A 180 13.09 16.14 12.25
CA HIS A 180 12.29 17.37 12.43
C HIS A 180 10.89 17.27 13.11
N PHE A 181 10.72 18.06 14.19
CA PHE A 181 9.51 18.53 14.91
C PHE A 181 8.58 17.52 15.65
N HIS A 182 7.76 18.05 16.58
CA HIS A 182 6.90 17.37 17.58
C HIS A 182 6.46 15.92 17.30
N PHE A 183 6.93 15.00 18.15
CA PHE A 183 6.69 13.56 18.07
C PHE A 183 6.10 13.01 19.37
N THR A 184 5.12 12.11 19.28
CA THR A 184 4.59 11.36 20.43
C THR A 184 4.77 9.86 20.18
N LEU A 185 5.59 9.21 21.01
CA LEU A 185 5.76 7.76 21.01
C LEU A 185 4.93 7.14 22.14
N SER A 186 4.01 6.25 21.80
CA SER A 186 3.38 5.37 22.80
C SER A 186 4.01 3.98 22.69
N LYS A 187 4.73 3.58 23.75
CA LYS A 187 5.20 2.20 23.94
C LYS A 187 4.19 1.49 24.85
N LEU A 188 3.58 0.42 24.36
CA LEU A 188 2.81 -0.50 25.18
C LEU A 188 3.63 -1.78 25.31
N LYS A 189 4.00 -2.16 26.54
CA LYS A 189 4.64 -3.44 26.86
C LYS A 189 3.67 -4.58 26.55
#